data_AF-A0A7L4QTB4-F1
#
_entry.id   AF-A0A7L4QTB4-F1
#
_cell.length_a   1.000
_cell.length_b   1.000
_cell.length_c   1.000
_cell.angle_alpha   90.00
_cell.angle_beta   90.00
_cell.angle_gamma   90.00
#
_symmetry.space_group_name_H-M   'P 1'
#
loop_
_entity.id
_entity.type
_entity.pdbx_description
1 polymer ?
#
loop_
_entity_poly.entity_id
_entity_poly.type
_entity_poly.pdbx_seq_one_letter_code
_entity_poly.pdbx_strand_id
1 'polypeptide(L)'
;MTTDRDDPAYMARFNHFLAMLTDDDPSHRWKAAEVLARLGDERAVQPLIRALSDEDWRVRQKAAWALGRIGDPRALSPLRHALLHEREGVKEIINEALDRIKGIGRPPF
;
A
#
# COMPACT_ATOMS: atom_id res chain seq x y z
N MET A 1 14.81 -21.41 -2.03
CA MET A 1 15.08 -20.34 -3.02
C MET A 1 14.53 -19.05 -2.45
N THR A 2 15.36 -18.30 -1.75
CA THR A 2 15.05 -16.93 -1.31
C THR A 2 15.05 -16.06 -2.55
N THR A 3 13.90 -15.50 -2.94
CA THR A 3 13.84 -14.55 -4.04
C THR A 3 14.71 -13.36 -3.66
N ASP A 4 15.88 -13.25 -4.28
CA ASP A 4 16.74 -12.10 -4.15
C ASP A 4 15.96 -10.88 -4.67
N ARG A 5 15.75 -9.88 -3.81
CA ARG A 5 14.98 -8.67 -4.15
C ARG A 5 15.71 -7.79 -5.16
N ASP A 6 16.97 -8.11 -5.44
CA ASP A 6 17.81 -7.50 -6.46
C ASP A 6 17.93 -8.34 -7.74
N ASP A 7 17.33 -9.54 -7.78
CA ASP A 7 17.27 -10.36 -9.00
C ASP A 7 16.49 -9.63 -10.12
N PRO A 8 17.01 -9.61 -11.37
CA PRO A 8 16.35 -8.94 -12.48
C PRO A 8 14.90 -9.41 -12.74
N ALA A 9 14.59 -10.69 -12.53
CA ALA A 9 13.24 -11.20 -12.73
C ALA A 9 12.29 -10.79 -11.60
N TYR A 10 12.80 -10.60 -10.37
CA TYR A 10 12.04 -9.96 -9.30
C TYR A 10 11.75 -8.49 -9.65
N MET A 11 12.80 -7.74 -10.01
CA MET A 11 12.68 -6.31 -10.34
C MET A 11 11.73 -6.06 -11.51
N ALA A 12 11.77 -6.88 -12.55
CA ALA A 12 10.85 -6.77 -13.68
C ALA A 12 9.38 -6.91 -13.24
N ARG A 13 9.09 -7.90 -12.39
CA ARG A 13 7.75 -8.11 -11.82
C ARG A 13 7.35 -6.97 -10.89
N PHE A 14 8.26 -6.54 -10.02
CA PHE A 14 8.03 -5.44 -9.10
C PHE A 14 7.71 -4.14 -9.84
N ASN A 15 8.53 -3.77 -10.83
CA ASN A 15 8.33 -2.58 -11.67
C ASN A 15 7.04 -2.67 -12.50
N HIS A 16 6.67 -3.86 -12.97
CA HIS A 16 5.39 -4.07 -13.65
C HIS A 16 4.21 -3.69 -12.73
N PHE A 17 4.21 -4.17 -11.47
CA PHE A 17 3.17 -3.78 -10.52
C PHE A 17 3.24 -2.30 -10.12
N LEU A 18 4.43 -1.69 -10.07
CA LEU A 18 4.53 -0.24 -9.87
C LEU A 18 3.86 0.54 -11.01
N ALA A 19 4.06 0.13 -12.26
CA ALA A 19 3.41 0.77 -13.41
C ALA A 19 1.89 0.61 -13.38
N MET A 20 1.41 -0.56 -12.93
CA MET A 20 -0.03 -0.82 -12.82
C MET A 20 -0.74 0.05 -11.76
N LEU A 21 -0.03 0.69 -10.84
CA LEU A 21 -0.64 1.63 -9.89
C LEU A 21 -1.22 2.88 -10.57
N THR A 22 -0.83 3.17 -11.81
CA THR A 22 -1.32 4.31 -12.60
C THR A 22 -2.04 3.86 -13.87
N ASP A 23 -2.51 2.62 -13.91
CA ASP A 23 -3.28 2.07 -15.03
C ASP A 23 -4.66 2.73 -15.13
N ASP A 24 -5.22 2.81 -16.33
CA ASP A 24 -6.54 3.42 -16.57
C ASP A 24 -7.66 2.64 -15.86
N ASP A 25 -7.54 1.30 -15.76
CA ASP A 25 -8.52 0.48 -15.06
C ASP A 25 -8.25 0.50 -13.54
N PRO A 26 -9.17 1.01 -12.71
CA PRO A 26 -9.03 0.98 -11.25
C PRO A 26 -8.80 -0.44 -10.71
N SER A 27 -9.29 -1.46 -11.42
CA SER A 27 -9.09 -2.86 -11.10
C SER A 27 -7.64 -3.30 -11.15
N HIS A 28 -6.87 -2.79 -12.10
CA HIS A 28 -5.44 -3.02 -12.18
C HIS A 28 -4.70 -2.28 -11.06
N ARG A 29 -5.09 -1.03 -10.79
CA ARG A 29 -4.49 -0.21 -9.73
C ARG A 29 -4.62 -0.84 -8.35
N TRP A 30 -5.82 -1.25 -7.94
CA TRP A 30 -5.99 -1.84 -6.60
C TRP A 30 -5.38 -3.24 -6.47
N LYS A 31 -5.34 -4.03 -7.55
CA LYS A 31 -4.62 -5.32 -7.58
C LYS A 31 -3.12 -5.12 -7.44
N ALA A 32 -2.56 -4.12 -8.11
CA ALA A 32 -1.16 -3.77 -8.01
C ALA A 32 -0.77 -3.42 -6.57
N ALA A 33 -1.57 -2.57 -5.90
CA ALA A 33 -1.35 -2.23 -4.50
C ALA A 33 -1.37 -3.49 -3.59
N GLU A 34 -2.29 -4.42 -3.84
CA GLU A 34 -2.36 -5.68 -3.09
C GLU A 34 -1.12 -6.57 -3.30
N VAL A 35 -0.63 -6.69 -4.53
CA VAL A 35 0.57 -7.49 -4.81
C VAL A 35 1.80 -6.87 -4.18
N LEU A 36 1.98 -5.55 -4.30
CA LEU A 36 3.09 -4.82 -3.68
C LEU A 36 3.10 -4.98 -2.15
N ALA A 37 1.93 -4.97 -1.51
CA ALA A 37 1.80 -5.25 -0.08
C ALA A 37 2.28 -6.66 0.32
N ARG A 38 2.01 -7.67 -0.52
CA ARG A 38 2.42 -9.06 -0.28
C ARG A 38 3.92 -9.24 -0.49
N LEU A 39 4.52 -8.47 -1.40
CA LEU A 39 5.97 -8.46 -1.61
C LEU A 39 6.70 -7.80 -0.43
N GLY A 40 6.06 -6.83 0.24
CA GLY A 40 6.58 -6.20 1.45
C GLY A 40 7.89 -5.45 1.21
N ASP A 41 8.05 -4.89 0.01
CA ASP A 41 9.22 -4.13 -0.38
C ASP A 41 8.98 -2.64 -0.12
N GLU A 42 9.85 -2.04 0.69
CA GLU A 42 9.77 -0.64 1.09
C GLU A 42 9.87 0.36 -0.08
N ARG A 43 10.38 -0.08 -1.24
CA ARG A 43 10.41 0.74 -2.45
C ARG A 43 9.01 1.07 -2.98
N ALA A 44 8.01 0.26 -2.60
CA ALA A 44 6.61 0.51 -2.97
C ALA A 44 5.96 1.61 -2.10
N VAL A 45 6.57 2.03 -1.00
CA VAL A 45 5.96 2.98 -0.04
C VAL A 45 5.61 4.31 -0.71
N GLN A 46 6.55 4.91 -1.45
CA GLN A 46 6.29 6.19 -2.12
C GLN A 46 5.20 6.09 -3.21
N PRO A 47 5.23 5.10 -4.12
CA PRO A 47 4.13 4.84 -5.04
C PRO A 47 2.77 4.62 -4.36
N LEU A 48 2.74 3.83 -3.27
CA LEU A 48 1.50 3.56 -2.52
C LEU A 48 0.99 4.80 -1.79
N ILE A 49 1.87 5.68 -1.30
CA ILE A 49 1.48 6.99 -0.75
C ILE A 49 0.74 7.83 -1.80
N ARG A 50 1.21 7.83 -3.05
CA ARG A 50 0.51 8.55 -4.14
C ARG A 50 -0.87 7.95 -4.41
N ALA A 51 -1.00 6.62 -4.36
CA ALA A 51 -2.26 5.92 -4.55
C ALA A 51 -3.30 6.17 -3.43
N LEU A 52 -2.91 6.76 -2.29
CA LEU A 52 -3.87 7.25 -1.29
C LEU A 52 -4.74 8.42 -1.78
N SER A 53 -4.34 9.08 -2.88
CA SER A 53 -5.11 10.17 -3.49
C SER A 53 -5.79 9.75 -4.81
N ASP A 54 -5.91 8.44 -5.06
CA ASP A 54 -6.59 7.93 -6.25
C ASP A 54 -8.08 8.31 -6.28
N GLU A 55 -8.65 8.48 -7.47
CA GLU A 55 -10.07 8.76 -7.65
C GLU A 55 -10.98 7.61 -7.15
N ASP A 56 -10.53 6.36 -7.29
CA ASP A 56 -11.29 5.18 -6.89
C ASP A 56 -11.00 4.84 -5.42
N TRP A 57 -12.05 4.81 -4.61
CA TRP A 57 -11.98 4.53 -3.18
C TRP A 57 -11.41 3.13 -2.86
N ARG A 58 -11.56 2.15 -3.76
CA ARG A 58 -10.99 0.81 -3.59
C ARG A 58 -9.47 0.84 -3.71
N VAL A 59 -8.95 1.68 -4.62
CA VAL A 59 -7.50 1.88 -4.77
C VAL A 59 -6.95 2.54 -3.52
N ARG A 60 -7.59 3.60 -3.02
CA ARG A 60 -7.20 4.26 -1.76
C ARG A 60 -7.22 3.30 -0.58
N GLN A 61 -8.26 2.47 -0.48
CA GLN A 61 -8.37 1.44 0.56
C GLN A 61 -7.21 0.43 0.50
N LYS A 62 -6.92 -0.11 -0.69
CA LYS A 62 -5.83 -1.09 -0.87
C LYS A 62 -4.46 -0.46 -0.66
N ALA A 63 -4.26 0.79 -1.06
CA ALA A 63 -3.04 1.54 -0.78
C ALA A 63 -2.81 1.72 0.72
N ALA A 64 -3.84 2.12 1.48
CA ALA A 64 -3.75 2.26 2.93
C ALA A 64 -3.40 0.94 3.61
N TRP A 65 -4.10 -0.14 3.24
CA TRP A 65 -3.81 -1.49 3.73
C TRP A 65 -2.38 -1.94 3.39
N ALA A 66 -1.91 -1.67 2.17
CA ALA A 66 -0.58 -2.03 1.72
C ALA A 66 0.50 -1.33 2.54
N LEU A 67 0.35 -0.03 2.79
CA LEU A 67 1.26 0.75 3.63
C LEU A 67 1.31 0.22 5.07
N GLY A 68 0.16 -0.13 5.64
CA GLY A 68 0.06 -0.75 6.96
C GLY A 68 0.76 -2.11 7.04
N ARG A 69 0.72 -2.90 5.97
CA ARG A 69 1.41 -4.20 5.88
C ARG A 69 2.91 -4.07 5.71
N ILE A 70 3.37 -3.08 4.93
CA ILE A 70 4.81 -2.82 4.78
C ILE A 70 5.39 -2.31 6.10
N GLY A 71 4.61 -1.54 6.88
CA GLY A 71 5.02 -1.11 8.21
C GLY A 71 6.03 0.04 8.22
N ASP A 72 6.22 0.72 7.09
CA ASP A 72 7.19 1.80 6.96
C ASP A 72 6.68 3.09 7.62
N PRO A 73 7.43 3.69 8.58
CA PRO A 73 7.05 4.92 9.26
C PRO A 73 6.80 6.13 8.33
N ARG A 74 7.40 6.14 7.12
CA ARG A 74 7.18 7.19 6.12
C ARG A 74 5.71 7.32 5.72
N ALA A 75 4.92 6.25 5.88
CA ALA A 75 3.50 6.24 5.56
C ALA A 75 2.61 6.90 6.65
N LEU A 76 3.12 7.15 7.85
CA LEU A 76 2.32 7.68 8.97
C LEU A 76 1.67 9.03 8.67
N SER A 77 2.46 9.99 8.16
CA SER A 77 1.97 11.35 7.89
C SER A 77 0.95 11.37 6.74
N PRO A 78 1.20 10.70 5.58
CA PRO A 78 0.20 10.57 4.52
C PRO A 78 -1.09 9.88 4.95
N LEU A 79 -1.00 8.79 5.72
CA LEU A 79 -2.18 8.07 6.23
C LEU A 79 -3.01 8.96 7.15
N ARG A 80 -2.38 9.73 8.06
CA ARG A 80 -3.10 10.69 8.91
C ARG A 80 -3.79 11.77 8.10
N HIS A 81 -3.17 12.25 7.02
CA HIS A 81 -3.78 13.24 6.15
C HIS A 81 -4.99 12.66 5.40
N ALA A 82 -4.88 11.42 4.91
CA ALA A 82 -5.97 10.73 4.22
C ALA A 82 -7.24 10.60 5.09
N LEU A 83 -7.11 10.40 6.41
CA LEU A 83 -8.27 10.35 7.34
C LEU A 83 -9.20 11.56 7.27
N LEU A 84 -8.68 12.74 6.93
CA LEU A 84 -9.41 14.00 6.96
C LEU A 84 -10.45 14.12 5.83
N HIS A 85 -10.22 13.44 4.71
CA HIS A 85 -10.99 13.62 3.47
C HIS A 85 -11.62 12.32 2.94
N GLU A 86 -11.53 11.25 3.73
CA GLU A 86 -11.86 9.91 3.27
C GLU A 86 -13.23 9.42 3.77
N ARG A 87 -13.77 8.38 3.12
CA ARG A 87 -15.02 7.71 3.50
C ARG A 87 -14.83 6.79 4.70
N GLU A 88 -15.89 6.57 5.48
CA GLU A 88 -15.83 5.84 6.75
C GLU A 88 -15.20 4.45 6.63
N GLY A 89 -15.59 3.65 5.62
CA GLY A 89 -15.03 2.31 5.41
C GLY A 89 -13.56 2.26 4.99
N VAL A 90 -12.96 3.39 4.59
CA VAL A 90 -11.52 3.47 4.31
C VAL A 90 -10.77 4.05 5.51
N LYS A 91 -11.41 4.91 6.33
CA LYS A 91 -10.83 5.39 7.59
C LYS A 91 -10.50 4.25 8.56
N GLU A 92 -11.36 3.23 8.65
CA GLU A 92 -11.10 2.03 9.47
C GLU A 92 -9.78 1.36 9.07
N ILE A 93 -9.56 1.16 7.76
CA ILE A 93 -8.35 0.57 7.21
C ILE A 93 -7.13 1.46 7.45
N ILE A 94 -7.28 2.78 7.31
CA ILE A 94 -6.20 3.73 7.58
C ILE A 94 -5.81 3.70 9.07
N ASN A 95 -6.78 3.64 9.99
CA ASN A 95 -6.50 3.50 11.42
C ASN A 95 -5.78 2.20 11.72
N GLU A 96 -6.23 1.08 11.16
CA GLU A 96 -5.55 -0.22 11.30
C GLU A 96 -4.11 -0.16 10.75
N ALA A 97 -3.91 0.47 9.60
CA ALA A 97 -2.59 0.66 9.02
C ALA A 97 -1.67 1.50 9.92
N LEU A 98 -2.18 2.59 10.49
CA LEU A 98 -1.45 3.43 11.44
C LEU A 98 -1.07 2.66 12.70
N ASP A 99 -1.97 1.84 13.23
CA ASP A 99 -1.73 1.01 14.42
C ASP A 99 -0.67 -0.05 14.17
N ARG A 100 -0.73 -0.72 13.02
CA ARG A 100 0.30 -1.66 12.56
C ARG A 100 1.68 -0.99 12.44
N ILE A 101 1.77 0.18 11.79
CA ILE A 101 3.04 0.89 11.61
C ILE A 101 3.62 1.36 12.96
N LYS A 102 2.77 1.78 13.91
CA LYS A 102 3.22 2.20 15.24
C LYS A 102 3.54 1.04 16.18
N GLY A 103 3.25 -0.20 15.78
CA GLY A 103 3.31 -1.37 16.67
C GLY A 103 2.28 -1.33 17.80
N ILE A 104 1.25 -0.48 17.69
CA ILE A 104 0.17 -0.33 18.68
C ILE A 104 -0.99 -1.22 18.20
N GLY A 105 -0.80 -2.54 18.25
CA GLY A 105 -1.81 -3.48 17.77
C GLY A 105 -1.22 -4.85 17.45
N ARG A 106 -1.34 -5.76 18.42
CA ARG A 106 -1.02 -7.19 18.38
C ARG A 106 -1.47 -7.81 17.03
N PRO A 107 -0.68 -8.71 16.39
CA PRO A 107 -1.23 -9.55 15.34
C PRO A 107 -2.34 -10.43 15.95
N PRO A 108 -3.56 -10.46 15.38
CA PRO A 108 -4.37 -11.66 15.53
C PRO A 108 -3.75 -12.73 14.63
N PHE A 109 -3.61 -13.91 15.22
CA PHE A 109 -3.04 -15.17 14.72
C PHE A 109 -1.53 -15.33 14.93
#